data_AF-A0A6L6XFJ8-F1
#
_entry.id   AF-A0A6L6XFJ8-F1
#
_cell.length_a   1.000
_cell.length_b   1.000
_cell.length_c   1.000
_cell.angle_alpha   90.00
_cell.angle_beta   90.00
_cell.angle_gamma   90.00
#
_symmetry.space_group_name_H-M   'P 1'
#
loop_
_entity.id
_entity.type
_entity.pdbx_description
1 polymer ?
#
loop_
_entity_poly.entity_id
_entity_poly.type
_entity_poly.pdbx_seq_one_letter_code
_entity_poly.pdbx_strand_id
1 'polypeptide(L)'
;MDENVLQDKISEAVLLLYQNKEQEAMQQVKELIVMFQNMIQNQTIEHMEEIGNFAILMQRELLENYQSLDMIGIADCLTEKAVLFMKFYFQNK
;
A
#
# COMPACT_ATOMS: atom_id res chain seq x y z
N MET A 1 -13.19 1.68 6.27
CA MET A 1 -12.48 0.62 5.52
C MET A 1 -12.09 -0.46 6.50
N ASP A 2 -12.45 -1.71 6.18
CA ASP A 2 -12.18 -2.90 6.99
C ASP A 2 -10.77 -3.42 6.69
N GLU A 3 -10.04 -3.86 7.72
CA GLU A 3 -8.67 -4.39 7.59
C GLU A 3 -8.62 -5.61 6.65
N ASN A 4 -9.59 -6.53 6.77
CA ASN A 4 -9.63 -7.74 5.96
C ASN A 4 -9.84 -7.43 4.48
N VAL A 5 -10.71 -6.46 4.18
CA VAL A 5 -10.99 -6.03 2.79
C VAL A 5 -9.73 -5.43 2.14
N LEU A 6 -8.94 -4.66 2.90
CA LEU A 6 -7.70 -4.08 2.39
C LEU A 6 -6.61 -5.16 2.22
N GLN A 7 -6.52 -6.10 3.15
CA GLN A 7 -5.60 -7.24 3.07
C GLN A 7 -5.89 -8.15 1.86
N ASP A 8 -7.17 -8.40 1.58
CA ASP A 8 -7.59 -9.18 0.41
C ASP A 8 -7.19 -8.47 -0.89
N LYS A 9 -7.42 -7.15 -0.99
CA LYS A 9 -6.99 -6.34 -2.14
C LYS A 9 -5.47 -6.36 -2.36
N ILE A 10 -4.69 -6.27 -1.28
CA ILE A 10 -3.22 -6.36 -1.38
C ILE A 10 -2.81 -7.75 -1.87
N SER A 11 -3.41 -8.81 -1.31
CA SER A 11 -3.10 -10.20 -1.68
C SER A 11 -3.44 -10.47 -3.15
N GLU A 12 -4.56 -9.95 -3.63
CA GLU A 12 -4.97 -10.06 -5.03
C GLU A 12 -4.02 -9.31 -5.96
N ALA A 13 -3.67 -8.06 -5.65
CA ALA A 13 -2.73 -7.27 -6.44
C ALA A 13 -1.35 -7.94 -6.53
N VAL A 14 -0.82 -8.45 -5.40
CA VAL A 14 0.45 -9.18 -5.34
C VAL A 14 0.41 -10.45 -6.20
N LEU A 15 -0.69 -11.19 -6.15
CA LEU A 15 -0.86 -12.38 -6.98
C LEU A 15 -0.82 -12.03 -8.48
N LEU A 16 -1.50 -10.94 -8.89
CA LEU A 16 -1.50 -10.48 -10.28
C LEU A 16 -0.10 -10.03 -10.74
N LEU A 17 0.64 -9.32 -9.87
CA LEU A 17 2.01 -8.87 -10.13
C LEU A 17 2.94 -10.07 -10.38
N TYR A 18 2.93 -11.09 -9.51
CA TYR A 18 3.75 -12.29 -9.70
C TYR A 18 3.31 -13.15 -10.89
N GLN A 19 2.03 -13.07 -11.29
CA GLN A 19 1.54 -13.73 -12.51
C GLN A 19 1.85 -12.95 -13.80
N ASN A 20 2.52 -11.79 -13.72
CA ASN A 20 2.76 -10.88 -14.83
C ASN A 20 1.48 -10.45 -15.58
N LYS A 21 0.35 -10.36 -14.86
CA LYS A 21 -0.90 -9.79 -15.39
C LYS A 21 -0.84 -8.26 -15.28
N GLU A 22 0.05 -7.66 -16.06
CA GLU A 22 0.45 -6.26 -15.91
C GLU A 22 -0.74 -5.30 -15.90
N GLN A 23 -1.66 -5.41 -16.87
CA GLN A 23 -2.78 -4.48 -16.98
C GLN A 23 -3.71 -4.54 -15.75
N GLU A 24 -4.11 -5.75 -15.33
CA GLU A 24 -4.96 -5.93 -14.15
C GLU A 24 -4.23 -5.56 -12.86
N ALA A 25 -2.96 -5.97 -12.73
CA ALA A 25 -2.13 -5.65 -11.58
C ALA A 25 -2.00 -4.14 -11.39
N MET A 26 -1.63 -3.41 -12.45
CA MET A 26 -1.43 -1.96 -12.39
C MET A 26 -2.73 -1.22 -12.07
N GLN A 27 -3.88 -1.68 -12.58
CA GLN A 27 -5.17 -1.12 -12.21
C GLN A 27 -5.46 -1.30 -10.71
N GLN A 28 -5.19 -2.48 -10.14
CA GLN A 28 -5.39 -2.71 -8.70
C GLN A 28 -4.40 -1.93 -7.83
N VAL A 29 -3.13 -1.86 -8.25
CA VAL A 29 -2.11 -1.10 -7.53
C VAL A 29 -2.46 0.39 -7.51
N LYS A 30 -3.01 0.93 -8.60
CA LYS A 30 -3.49 2.32 -8.63
C LYS A 30 -4.60 2.57 -7.61
N GLU A 31 -5.54 1.64 -7.45
CA GLU A 31 -6.57 1.74 -6.41
C GLU A 31 -5.95 1.74 -5.00
N LEU A 32 -5.01 0.84 -4.74
CA LEU A 32 -4.29 0.75 -3.48
C LEU A 32 -3.51 2.03 -3.16
N ILE A 33 -2.82 2.61 -4.14
CA ILE A 33 -2.11 3.90 -4.01
C ILE A 33 -3.05 5.00 -3.51
N VAL A 34 -4.25 5.09 -4.10
CA VAL A 34 -5.26 6.09 -3.70
C VAL A 34 -5.80 5.79 -2.29
N MET A 35 -6.03 4.51 -1.96
CA MET A 35 -6.48 4.10 -0.63
C MET A 35 -5.47 4.46 0.45
N PHE A 36 -4.19 4.13 0.25
CA PHE A 36 -3.13 4.45 1.20
C PHE A 36 -2.95 5.96 1.35
N GLN A 37 -3.00 6.73 0.26
CA GLN A 37 -2.96 8.18 0.33
C GLN A 37 -4.10 8.74 1.20
N ASN A 38 -5.33 8.24 1.02
CA ASN A 38 -6.47 8.64 1.83
C ASN A 38 -6.31 8.22 3.30
N MET A 39 -5.74 7.05 3.58
CA MET A 39 -5.47 6.61 4.95
C MET A 39 -4.48 7.54 5.64
N ILE A 40 -3.38 7.88 4.96
CA ILE A 40 -2.33 8.77 5.47
C ILE A 40 -2.88 10.17 5.74
N GLN A 41 -3.66 10.73 4.81
CA GLN A 41 -4.23 12.07 4.95
C GLN A 41 -5.28 12.18 6.08
N ASN A 42 -5.93 11.08 6.44
CA ASN A 42 -6.97 11.06 7.46
C ASN A 42 -6.44 10.62 8.85
N GLN A 43 -5.12 10.52 9.05
CA GLN A 43 -4.54 10.27 10.37
C GLN A 43 -4.66 11.51 11.27
N THR A 44 -4.81 11.29 12.59
CA THR A 44 -4.71 12.38 13.56
C THR A 44 -3.26 12.84 13.71
N ILE A 45 -3.05 14.06 14.23
CA ILE A 45 -1.71 14.64 14.41
C ILE A 45 -0.80 13.73 15.26
N GLU A 46 -1.34 13.13 16.34
CA GLU A 46 -0.60 12.17 17.18
C GLU A 46 -0.15 10.92 16.41
N HIS A 47 -0.99 10.39 15.51
CA HIS A 47 -0.63 9.23 14.68
C HIS A 47 0.38 9.57 13.59
N MET A 48 0.39 10.83 13.15
CA MET A 48 1.33 11.31 12.14
C MET A 48 2.76 11.40 12.68
N GLU A 49 2.93 11.65 13.98
CA GLU A 49 4.26 11.69 14.63
C GLU A 49 4.88 10.29 14.79
N GLU A 50 4.08 9.26 15.03
CA GLU A 50 4.57 7.89 15.25
C GLU A 50 4.66 7.05 13.95
N ILE A 51 3.66 7.15 13.08
CA ILE A 51 3.49 6.29 11.89
C ILE A 51 3.64 7.09 10.58
N GLY A 52 3.42 8.41 10.62
CA GLY A 52 3.33 9.25 9.42
C GLY A 52 4.58 9.25 8.57
N ASN A 53 5.78 9.32 9.18
CA ASN A 53 7.05 9.28 8.42
C ASN A 53 7.23 7.95 7.68
N PHE A 54 6.92 6.82 8.33
CA PHE A 54 6.98 5.51 7.68
C PHE A 54 5.95 5.38 6.56
N ALA A 55 4.70 5.80 6.81
CA ALA A 55 3.63 5.71 5.83
C ALA A 55 3.89 6.57 4.58
N ILE A 56 4.48 7.77 4.76
CA ILE A 56 4.89 8.64 3.65
C ILE A 56 6.02 7.98 2.83
N LEU A 57 7.01 7.38 3.49
CA LEU A 57 8.11 6.69 2.79
C LEU A 57 7.61 5.47 2.01
N MET A 58 6.73 4.66 2.61
CA MET A 58 6.08 3.53 1.94
C MET A 58 5.29 4.00 0.72
N GLN A 59 4.47 5.04 0.86
CA GLN A 59 3.68 5.60 -0.25
C GLN A 59 4.56 6.11 -1.39
N ARG A 60 5.66 6.78 -1.05
CA ARG A 60 6.61 7.30 -2.03
C ARG A 60 7.26 6.17 -2.82
N GLU A 61 7.73 5.14 -2.15
CA GLU A 61 8.35 3.98 -2.79
C GLU A 61 7.36 3.22 -3.68
N LEU A 62 6.12 3.03 -3.22
CA LEU A 62 5.08 2.41 -4.03
C LEU A 62 4.79 3.21 -5.31
N LEU A 63 4.77 4.55 -5.21
CA LEU A 63 4.61 5.44 -6.37
C LEU A 63 5.81 5.40 -7.32
N GLU A 64 7.04 5.37 -6.79
CA GLU A 64 8.26 5.29 -7.60
C GLU A 64 8.30 3.97 -8.39
N ASN A 65 7.99 2.83 -7.76
CA ASN A 65 7.91 1.53 -8.42
C ASN A 65 6.74 1.45 -9.43
N TYR A 66 5.60 2.06 -9.11
CA TYR A 66 4.47 2.15 -10.03
C TYR A 66 4.81 2.97 -11.29
N GLN A 67 5.52 4.08 -11.15
CA GLN A 67 5.92 4.95 -12.27
C GLN A 67 6.98 4.31 -13.16
N SER A 68 7.87 3.49 -12.59
CA SER A 68 8.89 2.75 -13.33
C SER A 68 8.37 1.44 -13.94
N LEU A 69 7.11 1.07 -13.69
CA LEU A 69 6.52 -0.23 -14.04
C LEU A 69 7.30 -1.42 -13.43
N ASP A 70 7.95 -1.20 -12.29
CA ASP A 70 8.70 -2.24 -11.57
C ASP A 70 7.74 -3.14 -10.78
N MET A 71 7.19 -4.16 -11.46
CA MET A 71 6.22 -5.08 -10.85
C MET A 71 6.76 -5.81 -9.61
N ILE A 72 8.06 -6.13 -9.57
CA ILE A 72 8.68 -6.80 -8.42
C ILE A 72 8.81 -5.81 -7.27
N GLY A 73 9.30 -4.59 -7.53
CA GLY A 73 9.36 -3.53 -6.52
C GLY A 73 7.98 -3.17 -5.97
N ILE A 74 6.93 -3.19 -6.79
CA ILE A 74 5.55 -2.99 -6.31
C ILE A 74 5.14 -4.16 -5.39
N ALA A 75 5.38 -5.41 -5.79
CA ALA A 75 4.98 -6.58 -5.01
C ALA A 75 5.70 -6.63 -3.65
N ASP A 76 7.00 -6.34 -3.62
CA ASP A 76 7.80 -6.32 -2.40
C ASP A 76 7.34 -5.19 -1.46
N CYS A 77 7.05 -4.00 -2.01
CA CYS A 77 6.52 -2.89 -1.22
C CYS A 77 5.14 -3.22 -0.61
N LEU A 78 4.27 -3.87 -1.39
CA LEU A 78 2.95 -4.29 -0.91
C LEU A 78 3.00 -5.40 0.14
N THR A 79 3.87 -6.40 -0.02
CA THR A 79 3.96 -7.54 0.90
C THR A 79 4.66 -7.22 2.21
N GLU A 80 5.60 -6.27 2.20
CA GLU A 80 6.37 -5.89 3.38
C GLU A 80 5.83 -4.60 4.01
N LYS A 81 5.97 -3.48 3.30
CA LYS A 81 5.80 -2.14 3.86
C LYS A 81 4.35 -1.77 4.03
N ALA A 82 3.50 -2.09 3.04
CA ALA A 82 2.07 -1.83 3.15
C ALA A 82 1.41 -2.71 4.22
N VAL A 83 1.80 -3.99 4.33
CA VAL A 83 1.35 -4.88 5.42
C VAL A 83 1.77 -4.34 6.79
N LEU A 84 3.00 -3.85 6.93
CA LEU A 84 3.45 -3.25 8.18
C LEU A 84 2.69 -1.96 8.51
N PHE A 85 2.46 -1.10 7.51
CA PHE A 85 1.65 0.11 7.67
C PHE A 85 0.23 -0.23 8.16
N MET A 86 -0.42 -1.22 7.55
CA MET A 86 -1.76 -1.65 7.97
C MET A 86 -1.78 -2.10 9.43
N LYS A 87 -0.83 -2.94 9.86
CA LYS A 87 -0.75 -3.40 11.24
C LYS A 87 -0.72 -2.22 12.22
N PHE A 88 0.14 -1.23 11.96
CA PHE A 88 0.21 -0.05 12.82
C PHE A 88 -1.03 0.83 12.75
N TYR A 89 -1.62 0.98 11.56
CA TYR A 89 -2.81 1.81 11.35
C TYR A 89 -4.04 1.25 12.08
N PHE A 90 -4.22 -0.08 12.09
CA PHE A 90 -5.38 -0.71 12.72
C PHE A 90 -5.19 -1.04 14.20
N GLN A 91 -3.95 -1.25 14.67
CA GLN A 91 -3.66 -1.47 16.09
C GLN A 91 -3.91 -0.24 16.98
N ASN A 92 -3.77 0.96 16.41
CA ASN A 92 -3.84 2.22 17.16
C ASN A 92 -5.14 3.01 16.91
N LYS A 93 -6.13 2.40 16.27
CA LYS A 93 -7.36 3.07 15.84
C LYS A 93 -8.41 3.24 16.94
#